data_AF-A0A1V4DIK6-F1
#
_entry.id   AF-A0A1V4DIK6-F1
#
_cell.length_a   1.000
_cell.length_b   1.000
_cell.length_c   1.000
_cell.angle_alpha   90.00
_cell.angle_beta   90.00
_cell.angle_gamma   90.00
#
_symmetry.space_group_name_H-M   'P 1'
#
loop_
_entity.id
_entity.type
_entity.pdbx_description
1 polymer ?
#
loop_
_entity_poly.entity_id
_entity_poly.type
_entity_poly.pdbx_seq_one_letter_code
_entity_poly.pdbx_strand_id
1 'polypeptide(L)'
;MGIKPIDITNKSFNTKFKGYDRDEVDDFLDQIALEVEKLTQENRSLEKEVKQANDKLGYFNELKDSLNQSIIVAQDTADKLKENAIRESDLAIQQSQAQSEDILAHANKMSDELITGATNKANQILSEASERARQLAVETDDLKKKTRIFHRNLNVLLESQLQIVQSDEWDEILKPFGAYVDSSHQAFKQVLDAVEAANGVDPTSPAVNTKPAFDNVPKNKATIKQPEIKVSTTRENTNKPAEKPAEKNDETKKLNKVERATRPRVK
;
A
#
# COMPACT_ATOMS: atom_id res chain seq x y z
N MET A 1 40.31 1.76 91.72
CA MET A 1 39.99 1.69 93.17
C MET A 1 40.95 2.61 93.88
N GLY A 2 40.44 3.71 94.40
CA GLY A 2 41.17 4.71 95.15
C GLY A 2 40.29 5.18 96.29
N ILE A 3 40.93 5.74 97.32
CA ILE A 3 40.31 6.25 98.55
C ILE A 3 39.13 7.17 98.18
N LYS A 4 37.94 6.91 98.71
CA LYS A 4 36.79 7.79 98.48
C LYS A 4 36.90 9.02 99.38
N PRO A 5 36.29 10.16 99.01
CA PRO A 5 36.26 11.35 99.85
C PRO A 5 35.80 11.04 101.29
N ILE A 6 34.79 10.18 101.43
CA ILE A 6 34.26 9.71 102.72
C ILE A 6 35.24 8.85 103.54
N ASP A 7 36.22 8.23 102.89
CA ASP A 7 37.26 7.45 103.55
C ASP A 7 38.39 8.36 104.10
N ILE A 8 38.49 9.60 103.59
CA ILE A 8 39.45 10.62 104.01
C ILE A 8 38.93 11.34 105.27
N THR A 9 37.64 11.73 105.27
CA THR A 9 37.00 12.43 106.39
C THR A 9 36.76 11.53 107.61
N ASN A 10 36.53 10.23 107.41
CA ASN A 10 36.35 9.26 108.50
C ASN A 10 37.67 8.69 109.05
N LYS A 11 38.82 9.18 108.58
CA LYS A 11 40.12 8.62 108.97
C LYS A 11 40.56 9.18 110.32
N SER A 12 40.70 8.31 111.32
CA SER A 12 41.27 8.68 112.61
C SER A 12 42.77 8.38 112.71
N PHE A 13 43.53 9.29 113.34
CA PHE A 13 44.98 9.17 113.55
C PHE A 13 45.32 9.06 115.04
N ASN A 14 46.33 8.26 115.37
CA ASN A 14 46.82 8.10 116.74
C ASN A 14 47.64 9.33 117.19
N THR A 15 47.34 9.87 118.39
CA THR A 15 48.06 11.01 118.96
C THR A 15 49.38 10.58 119.61
N LYS A 16 50.47 11.32 119.36
CA LYS A 16 51.77 11.14 120.03
C LYS A 16 52.27 12.48 120.58
N PHE A 17 53.07 12.45 121.64
CA PHE A 17 53.67 13.67 122.22
C PHE A 17 54.56 14.37 121.18
N LYS A 18 54.28 15.65 120.87
CA LYS A 18 54.80 16.45 119.72
C LYS A 18 54.35 15.99 118.31
N GLY A 19 53.09 15.56 118.15
CA GLY A 19 52.49 15.31 116.83
C GLY A 19 52.08 16.59 116.09
N TYR A 20 51.57 16.42 114.86
CA TYR A 20 50.92 17.50 114.11
C TYR A 20 49.68 18.01 114.86
N ASP A 21 49.35 19.28 114.65
CA ASP A 21 48.11 19.86 115.15
C ASP A 21 46.92 19.14 114.53
N ARG A 22 45.94 18.78 115.35
CA ARG A 22 44.74 18.06 114.89
C ARG A 22 43.86 18.96 114.04
N ASP A 23 43.70 20.21 114.45
CA ASP A 23 42.77 21.14 113.79
C ASP A 23 43.29 21.51 112.38
N GLU A 24 44.60 21.76 112.25
CA GLU A 24 45.22 22.02 110.93
C GLU A 24 45.21 20.80 110.00
N VAL A 25 45.37 19.58 110.55
CA VAL A 25 45.33 18.34 109.77
C VAL A 25 43.90 18.05 109.31
N ASP A 26 42.90 18.27 110.16
CA ASP A 26 41.50 18.08 109.81
C ASP A 26 41.06 19.08 108.71
N ASP A 27 41.43 20.36 108.82
CA ASP A 27 41.19 21.38 107.77
C ASP A 27 41.83 20.99 106.42
N PHE A 28 43.02 20.40 106.44
CA PHE A 28 43.71 19.94 105.23
C PHE A 28 43.07 18.67 104.64
N LEU A 29 42.61 17.75 105.48
CA LEU A 29 41.90 16.54 105.04
C LEU A 29 40.56 16.88 104.41
N ASP A 30 39.86 17.91 104.90
CA ASP A 30 38.63 18.42 104.27
C ASP A 30 38.90 19.01 102.87
N GLN A 31 39.99 19.76 102.71
CA GLN A 31 40.41 20.27 101.39
C GLN A 31 40.77 19.14 100.42
N ILE A 32 41.51 18.13 100.89
CA ILE A 32 41.84 16.95 100.06
C ILE A 32 40.58 16.17 99.71
N ALA A 33 39.66 15.98 100.66
CA ALA A 33 38.41 15.26 100.42
C ALA A 33 37.59 15.94 99.30
N LEU A 34 37.49 17.27 99.33
CA LEU A 34 36.85 18.06 98.28
C LEU A 34 37.53 17.91 96.91
N GLU A 35 38.86 18.04 96.84
CA GLU A 35 39.57 17.93 95.55
C GLU A 35 39.53 16.50 94.99
N VAL A 36 39.60 15.47 95.85
CA VAL A 36 39.44 14.07 95.45
C VAL A 36 38.02 13.80 94.93
N GLU A 37 37.00 14.39 95.55
CA GLU A 37 35.62 14.30 95.05
C GLU A 37 35.50 14.90 93.65
N LYS A 38 36.01 16.12 93.47
CA LYS A 38 36.03 16.82 92.18
C LYS A 38 36.77 16.03 91.11
N LEU A 39 37.99 15.56 91.38
CA LEU A 39 38.76 14.73 90.45
C LEU A 39 38.04 13.41 90.11
N THR A 40 37.37 12.80 91.09
CA THR A 40 36.59 11.57 90.85
C THR A 40 35.38 11.85 89.96
N GLN A 41 34.70 12.98 90.16
CA GLN A 41 33.57 13.39 89.33
C GLN A 41 34.01 13.75 87.90
N GLU A 42 35.11 14.49 87.75
CA GLU A 42 35.71 14.81 86.45
C GLU A 42 36.13 13.53 85.72
N ASN A 43 36.81 12.60 86.39
CA ASN A 43 37.23 11.35 85.77
C ASN A 43 36.03 10.51 85.30
N ARG A 44 34.96 10.42 86.11
CA ARG A 44 33.71 9.77 85.67
C ARG A 44 33.08 10.46 84.47
N SER A 45 33.14 11.80 84.41
CA SER A 45 32.61 12.56 83.28
C SER A 45 33.41 12.32 82.00
N LEU A 46 34.75 12.30 82.11
CA LEU A 46 35.68 12.01 81.03
C LEU A 46 35.53 10.56 80.55
N GLU A 47 35.45 9.59 81.46
CA GLU A 47 35.20 8.18 81.10
C GLU A 47 33.88 8.02 80.33
N LYS A 48 32.83 8.75 80.75
CA LYS A 48 31.54 8.75 80.04
C LYS A 48 31.67 9.37 78.66
N GLU A 49 32.39 10.47 78.52
CA GLU A 49 32.61 11.15 77.24
C GLU A 49 33.45 10.29 76.29
N VAL A 50 34.54 9.68 76.78
CA VAL A 50 35.37 8.73 76.04
C VAL A 50 34.54 7.56 75.57
N LYS A 51 33.68 7.00 76.42
CA LYS A 51 32.77 5.91 76.04
C LYS A 51 31.84 6.36 74.91
N GLN A 52 31.19 7.51 75.04
CA GLN A 52 30.30 8.06 74.01
C GLN A 52 31.03 8.35 72.69
N ALA A 53 32.26 8.84 72.75
CA ALA A 53 33.09 9.08 71.58
C ALA A 53 33.47 7.77 70.88
N ASN A 54 33.82 6.73 71.64
CA ASN A 54 34.11 5.41 71.10
C ASN A 54 32.88 4.75 70.48
N ASP A 55 31.70 4.87 71.10
CA ASP A 55 30.44 4.34 70.54
C ASP A 55 30.12 5.03 69.20
N LYS A 56 30.30 6.36 69.11
CA LYS A 56 30.16 7.10 67.86
C LYS A 56 31.19 6.67 66.81
N LEU A 57 32.44 6.43 67.21
CA LEU A 57 33.49 5.95 66.31
C LEU A 57 33.14 4.56 65.73
N GLY A 58 32.61 3.66 66.57
CA GLY A 58 32.09 2.37 66.15
C GLY A 58 30.99 2.52 65.09
N TYR A 59 29.98 3.34 65.36
CA TYR A 59 28.91 3.64 64.41
C TYR A 59 29.44 4.19 63.08
N PHE A 60 30.38 5.14 63.12
CA PHE A 60 30.96 5.70 61.89
C PHE A 60 31.79 4.69 61.11
N ASN A 61 32.49 3.77 61.79
CA ASN A 61 33.21 2.68 61.13
C ASN A 61 32.24 1.71 60.43
N GLU A 62 31.18 1.28 61.10
CA GLU A 62 30.15 0.42 60.50
C GLU A 62 29.47 1.10 59.31
N LEU A 63 29.16 2.39 59.43
CA LEU A 63 28.60 3.18 58.34
C LEU A 63 29.57 3.28 57.16
N LYS A 64 30.86 3.50 57.43
CA LYS A 64 31.90 3.55 56.39
C LYS A 64 32.01 2.20 55.67
N ASP A 65 31.98 1.10 56.39
CA ASP A 65 32.09 -0.24 55.81
C ASP A 65 30.86 -0.59 54.98
N SER A 66 29.66 -0.26 55.47
CA SER A 66 28.41 -0.39 54.72
C SER A 66 28.40 0.47 53.44
N LEU A 67 28.89 1.71 53.53
CA LEU A 67 29.00 2.62 52.40
C LEU A 67 29.99 2.09 51.35
N ASN A 68 31.18 1.65 51.78
CA ASN A 68 32.18 1.06 50.89
C ASN A 68 31.64 -0.18 50.18
N GLN A 69 30.96 -1.06 50.91
CA GLN A 69 30.34 -2.24 50.33
C GLN A 69 29.26 -1.87 49.30
N SER A 70 28.44 -0.87 49.61
CA SER A 70 27.39 -0.38 48.71
C SER A 70 27.98 0.21 47.43
N ILE A 71 29.08 0.96 47.53
CA ILE A 71 29.80 1.52 46.37
C ILE A 71 30.34 0.40 45.48
N ILE A 72 30.96 -0.63 46.07
CA ILE A 72 31.50 -1.77 45.31
C ILE A 72 30.38 -2.51 44.58
N VAL A 73 29.27 -2.81 45.26
CA VAL A 73 28.12 -3.48 44.65
C VAL A 73 27.50 -2.63 43.54
N ALA A 74 27.40 -1.31 43.76
CA ALA A 74 26.89 -0.40 42.74
C ALA A 74 27.81 -0.35 41.50
N GLN A 75 29.13 -0.34 41.70
CA GLN A 75 30.12 -0.39 40.61
C GLN A 75 30.03 -1.71 39.85
N ASP A 76 30.07 -2.85 40.53
CA ASP A 76 29.94 -4.17 39.91
C ASP A 76 28.60 -4.31 39.15
N THR A 77 27.51 -3.80 39.72
CA THR A 77 26.20 -3.78 39.05
C THR A 77 26.22 -2.89 37.81
N ALA A 78 26.85 -1.72 37.88
CA ALA A 78 26.99 -0.82 36.75
C ALA A 78 27.85 -1.44 35.62
N ASP A 79 28.95 -2.11 35.98
CA ASP A 79 29.82 -2.79 35.02
C ASP A 79 29.09 -3.97 34.36
N LYS A 80 28.38 -4.79 35.14
CA LYS A 80 27.53 -5.88 34.62
C LYS A 80 26.42 -5.35 33.71
N LEU A 81 25.77 -4.27 34.09
CA LEU A 81 24.73 -3.65 33.27
C LEU A 81 25.31 -3.15 31.94
N LYS A 82 26.48 -2.50 31.99
CA LYS A 82 27.19 -2.03 30.79
C LYS A 82 27.58 -3.20 29.89
N GLU A 83 28.14 -4.28 30.44
CA GLU A 83 28.52 -5.46 29.67
C GLU A 83 27.30 -6.13 29.02
N ASN A 84 26.21 -6.27 29.77
CA ASN A 84 24.95 -6.81 29.24
C ASN A 84 24.37 -5.94 28.14
N ALA A 85 24.35 -4.62 28.31
CA ALA A 85 23.86 -3.68 27.30
C ALA A 85 24.71 -3.70 26.02
N ILE A 86 26.04 -3.82 26.14
CA ILE A 86 26.94 -3.98 24.98
C ILE A 86 26.63 -5.29 24.26
N ARG A 87 26.56 -6.41 24.99
CA ARG A 87 26.25 -7.72 24.40
C ARG A 87 24.89 -7.73 23.71
N GLU A 88 23.87 -7.17 24.33
CA GLU A 88 22.52 -7.07 23.76
C GLU A 88 22.51 -6.17 22.52
N SER A 89 23.23 -5.04 22.56
CA SER A 89 23.40 -4.16 21.40
C SER A 89 24.08 -4.88 20.23
N ASP A 90 25.16 -5.62 20.50
CA ASP A 90 25.88 -6.37 19.46
C ASP A 90 25.00 -7.47 18.85
N LEU A 91 24.24 -8.19 19.69
CA LEU A 91 23.26 -9.17 19.22
C LEU A 91 22.17 -8.52 18.38
N ALA A 92 21.64 -7.36 18.79
CA ALA A 92 20.63 -6.64 18.04
C ALA A 92 21.16 -6.18 16.67
N ILE A 93 22.40 -5.68 16.62
CA ILE A 93 23.07 -5.30 15.36
C ILE A 93 23.24 -6.53 14.47
N GLN A 94 23.75 -7.64 15.02
CA GLN A 94 23.96 -8.87 14.25
C GLN A 94 22.64 -9.43 13.70
N GLN A 95 21.58 -9.45 14.52
CA GLN A 95 20.26 -9.89 14.09
C GLN A 95 19.69 -8.97 13.00
N SER A 96 19.83 -7.66 13.15
CA SER A 96 19.38 -6.69 12.15
C SER A 96 20.14 -6.83 10.83
N GLN A 97 21.45 -7.09 10.89
CA GLN A 97 22.28 -7.36 9.72
C GLN A 97 21.83 -8.65 9.02
N ALA A 98 21.69 -9.75 9.76
CA ALA A 98 21.23 -11.03 9.20
C ALA A 98 19.83 -10.91 8.56
N GLN A 99 18.90 -10.20 9.21
CA GLN A 99 17.58 -9.94 8.65
C GLN A 99 17.65 -9.07 7.39
N SER A 100 18.51 -8.06 7.37
CA SER A 100 18.71 -7.20 6.19
C SER A 100 19.28 -8.00 5.02
N GLU A 101 20.27 -8.86 5.28
CA GLU A 101 20.84 -9.75 4.28
C GLU A 101 19.80 -10.72 3.71
N ASP A 102 18.95 -11.30 4.56
CA ASP A 102 17.84 -12.17 4.14
C ASP A 102 16.84 -11.42 3.24
N ILE A 103 16.42 -10.21 3.64
CA ILE A 103 15.52 -9.37 2.84
C ILE A 103 16.15 -9.04 1.48
N LEU A 104 17.43 -8.69 1.45
CA LEU A 104 18.14 -8.38 0.20
C LEU A 104 18.25 -9.62 -0.70
N ALA A 105 18.58 -10.78 -0.13
CA ALA A 105 18.64 -12.03 -0.87
C ALA A 105 17.27 -12.40 -1.47
N HIS A 106 16.21 -12.28 -0.68
CA HIS A 106 14.84 -12.54 -1.13
C HIS A 106 14.40 -11.53 -2.21
N ALA A 107 14.69 -10.24 -2.04
CA ALA A 107 14.38 -9.21 -3.01
C ALA A 107 15.11 -9.43 -4.34
N ASN A 108 16.41 -9.77 -4.29
CA ASN A 108 17.20 -10.07 -5.48
C ASN A 108 16.64 -11.30 -6.21
N LYS A 109 16.36 -12.39 -5.48
CA LYS A 109 15.76 -13.60 -6.05
C LYS A 109 14.41 -13.31 -6.73
N MET A 110 13.53 -12.58 -6.04
CA MET A 110 12.23 -12.20 -6.60
C MET A 110 12.39 -11.29 -7.84
N SER A 111 13.38 -10.38 -7.82
CA SER A 111 13.69 -9.53 -8.97
C SER A 111 14.13 -10.37 -10.18
N ASP A 112 15.03 -11.33 -9.97
CA ASP A 112 15.49 -12.24 -11.02
C ASP A 112 14.34 -13.10 -11.58
N GLU A 113 13.48 -13.63 -10.71
CA GLU A 113 12.27 -14.37 -11.12
C GLU A 113 11.31 -13.50 -11.93
N LEU A 114 11.13 -12.23 -11.54
CA LEU A 114 10.28 -11.30 -12.27
C LEU A 114 10.87 -10.95 -13.65
N ILE A 115 12.18 -10.68 -13.72
CA ILE A 115 12.87 -10.37 -14.98
C ILE A 115 12.81 -11.58 -15.92
N THR A 116 13.09 -12.79 -15.41
CA THR A 116 13.01 -14.01 -16.21
C THR A 116 11.58 -14.31 -16.66
N GLY A 117 10.58 -14.12 -15.79
CA GLY A 117 9.16 -14.25 -16.16
C GLY A 117 8.74 -13.24 -17.23
N ALA A 118 9.14 -11.98 -17.09
CA ALA A 118 8.82 -10.91 -18.03
C ALA A 118 9.50 -11.14 -19.40
N THR A 119 10.79 -11.51 -19.42
CA THR A 119 11.53 -11.80 -20.66
C THR A 119 10.93 -13.01 -21.38
N ASN A 120 10.59 -14.08 -20.67
CA ASN A 120 9.91 -15.24 -21.24
C ASN A 120 8.55 -14.86 -21.84
N LYS A 121 7.75 -14.04 -21.13
CA LYS A 121 6.45 -13.58 -21.64
C LYS A 121 6.60 -12.68 -22.87
N ALA A 122 7.57 -11.78 -22.87
CA ALA A 122 7.87 -10.93 -24.00
C ALA A 122 8.28 -11.77 -25.23
N ASN A 123 9.15 -12.77 -25.06
CA ASN A 123 9.55 -13.68 -26.12
C ASN A 123 8.36 -14.48 -26.67
N GLN A 124 7.46 -14.94 -25.78
CA GLN A 124 6.24 -15.63 -26.19
C GLN A 124 5.33 -14.73 -27.05
N ILE A 125 5.09 -13.50 -26.59
CA ILE A 125 4.27 -12.51 -27.34
C ILE A 125 4.92 -12.21 -28.68
N LEU A 126 6.23 -12.04 -28.73
CA LEU A 126 6.96 -11.76 -29.97
C LEU A 126 6.85 -12.93 -30.96
N SER A 127 6.99 -14.16 -30.48
CA SER A 127 6.83 -15.37 -31.29
C SER A 127 5.41 -15.49 -31.83
N GLU A 128 4.40 -15.28 -30.98
CA GLU A 128 2.99 -15.34 -31.37
C GLU A 128 2.64 -14.25 -32.39
N ALA A 129 3.09 -13.01 -32.15
CA ALA A 129 2.89 -11.90 -33.07
C ALA A 129 3.56 -12.18 -34.43
N SER A 130 4.76 -12.75 -34.42
CA SER A 130 5.49 -13.11 -35.65
C SER A 130 4.75 -14.19 -36.45
N GLU A 131 4.19 -15.20 -35.78
CA GLU A 131 3.43 -16.26 -36.44
C GLU A 131 2.11 -15.74 -37.01
N ARG A 132 1.37 -14.93 -36.23
CA ARG A 132 0.16 -14.26 -36.72
C ARG A 132 0.45 -13.36 -37.92
N ALA A 133 1.57 -12.64 -37.92
CA ALA A 133 1.99 -11.81 -39.04
C ALA A 133 2.27 -12.64 -40.30
N ARG A 134 2.93 -13.80 -40.17
CA ARG A 134 3.14 -14.74 -41.28
C ARG A 134 1.83 -15.28 -41.82
N GLN A 135 0.92 -15.71 -40.94
CA GLN A 135 -0.39 -16.21 -41.34
C GLN A 135 -1.19 -15.14 -42.09
N LEU A 136 -1.23 -13.92 -41.55
CA LEU A 136 -1.92 -12.80 -42.20
C LEU A 136 -1.33 -12.46 -43.57
N ALA A 137 0.00 -12.54 -43.73
CA ALA A 137 0.65 -12.33 -45.03
C ALA A 137 0.22 -13.40 -46.05
N VAL A 138 0.16 -14.67 -45.64
CA VAL A 138 -0.32 -15.78 -46.49
C VAL A 138 -1.78 -15.59 -46.88
N GLU A 139 -2.66 -15.26 -45.92
CA GLU A 139 -4.07 -15.01 -46.16
C GLU A 139 -4.28 -13.80 -47.10
N THR A 140 -3.48 -12.75 -46.94
CA THR A 140 -3.50 -11.57 -47.81
C THR A 140 -3.13 -11.92 -49.25
N ASP A 141 -2.11 -12.75 -49.46
CA ASP A 141 -1.69 -13.19 -50.79
C ASP A 141 -2.73 -14.13 -51.43
N ASP A 142 -3.34 -15.03 -50.66
CA ASP A 142 -4.45 -15.87 -51.13
C ASP A 142 -5.66 -15.02 -51.54
N LEU A 143 -6.03 -14.03 -50.73
CA LEU A 143 -7.11 -13.11 -51.05
C LEU A 143 -6.82 -12.33 -52.33
N LYS A 144 -5.59 -11.80 -52.51
CA LYS A 144 -5.18 -11.13 -53.75
C LYS A 144 -5.31 -12.06 -54.96
N LYS A 145 -4.91 -13.32 -54.85
CA LYS A 145 -5.08 -14.32 -55.93
C LYS A 145 -6.57 -14.54 -56.23
N LYS A 146 -7.41 -14.73 -55.22
CA LYS A 146 -8.86 -14.88 -55.37
C LYS A 146 -9.50 -13.67 -56.03
N THR A 147 -9.13 -12.45 -55.62
CA THR A 147 -9.61 -11.20 -56.25
C THR A 147 -9.18 -11.09 -57.70
N ARG A 148 -7.93 -11.43 -58.04
CA ARG A 148 -7.44 -11.41 -59.43
C ARG A 148 -8.22 -12.41 -60.31
N ILE A 149 -8.46 -13.61 -59.81
CA ILE A 149 -9.26 -14.63 -60.51
C ILE A 149 -10.70 -14.15 -60.69
N PHE A 150 -11.31 -13.62 -59.62
CA PHE A 150 -12.66 -13.06 -59.68
C PHE A 150 -12.77 -11.94 -60.71
N HIS A 151 -11.83 -10.99 -60.71
CA HIS A 151 -11.79 -9.91 -61.69
C HIS A 151 -11.64 -10.43 -63.12
N ARG A 152 -10.80 -11.45 -63.34
CA ARG A 152 -10.68 -12.10 -64.65
C ARG A 152 -12.00 -12.74 -65.08
N ASN A 153 -12.63 -13.50 -64.19
CA ASN A 153 -13.91 -14.16 -64.47
C ASN A 153 -15.02 -13.15 -64.74
N LEU A 154 -15.05 -12.04 -63.99
CA LEU A 154 -15.98 -10.95 -64.18
C LEU A 154 -15.78 -10.27 -65.54
N ASN A 155 -14.54 -10.00 -65.93
CA ASN A 155 -14.24 -9.45 -67.24
C ASN A 155 -14.72 -10.38 -68.36
N VAL A 156 -14.44 -11.68 -68.27
CA VAL A 156 -14.91 -12.67 -69.26
C VAL A 156 -16.44 -12.71 -69.31
N LEU A 157 -17.11 -12.65 -68.16
CA LEU A 157 -18.56 -12.59 -68.10
C LEU A 157 -19.08 -11.33 -68.78
N LEU A 158 -18.53 -10.17 -68.44
CA LEU A 158 -18.94 -8.89 -69.05
C LEU A 158 -18.65 -8.84 -70.55
N GLU A 159 -17.51 -9.36 -71.00
CA GLU A 159 -17.15 -9.42 -72.42
C GLU A 159 -18.08 -10.37 -73.18
N SER A 160 -18.44 -11.52 -72.59
CA SER A 160 -19.47 -12.40 -73.14
C SER A 160 -20.85 -11.73 -73.19
N GLN A 161 -21.27 -11.02 -72.13
CA GLN A 161 -22.54 -10.28 -72.13
C GLN A 161 -22.52 -9.13 -73.15
N LEU A 162 -21.40 -8.45 -73.29
CA LEU A 162 -21.21 -7.37 -74.26
C LEU A 162 -21.18 -7.91 -75.69
N GLN A 163 -20.60 -9.10 -75.92
CA GLN A 163 -20.66 -9.80 -77.21
C GLN A 163 -22.09 -10.20 -77.56
N ILE A 164 -22.90 -10.65 -76.58
CA ILE A 164 -24.34 -10.88 -76.81
C ILE A 164 -25.02 -9.57 -77.17
N VAL A 165 -24.74 -8.46 -76.46
CA VAL A 165 -25.30 -7.12 -76.75
C VAL A 165 -24.89 -6.58 -78.12
N GLN A 166 -23.67 -6.88 -78.56
CA GLN A 166 -23.13 -6.43 -79.84
C GLN A 166 -23.36 -7.43 -80.98
N SER A 167 -23.93 -8.60 -80.70
CA SER A 167 -24.24 -9.58 -81.73
C SER A 167 -25.43 -9.13 -82.57
N ASP A 168 -25.40 -9.45 -83.86
CA ASP A 168 -26.48 -9.21 -84.82
C ASP A 168 -27.78 -9.95 -84.46
N GLU A 169 -27.76 -10.81 -83.42
CA GLU A 169 -28.95 -11.41 -82.82
C GLU A 169 -29.87 -10.33 -82.20
N TRP A 170 -29.35 -9.17 -81.78
CA TRP A 170 -30.22 -8.05 -81.39
C TRP A 170 -30.98 -7.47 -82.57
N ASP A 171 -30.37 -7.38 -83.76
CA ASP A 171 -31.08 -6.99 -84.98
C ASP A 171 -32.19 -8.01 -85.31
N GLU A 172 -31.95 -9.30 -85.05
CA GLU A 172 -32.93 -10.35 -85.28
C GLU A 172 -34.05 -10.41 -84.22
N ILE A 173 -33.74 -10.13 -82.96
CA ILE A 173 -34.73 -9.96 -81.88
C ILE A 173 -35.52 -8.65 -82.07
N LEU A 174 -34.92 -7.61 -82.67
CA LEU A 174 -35.58 -6.37 -83.02
C LEU A 174 -36.42 -6.46 -84.31
N LYS A 175 -36.17 -7.42 -85.22
CA LYS A 175 -36.98 -7.63 -86.44
C LYS A 175 -38.50 -7.72 -86.19
N PRO A 176 -39.03 -8.53 -85.24
CA PRO A 176 -40.46 -8.55 -84.96
C PRO A 176 -41.00 -7.22 -84.40
N PHE A 177 -40.15 -6.42 -83.74
CA PHE A 177 -40.52 -5.05 -83.36
C PHE A 177 -40.53 -4.09 -84.56
N GLY A 178 -39.63 -4.26 -85.53
CA GLY A 178 -39.68 -3.53 -86.81
C GLY A 178 -40.98 -3.79 -87.58
N ALA A 179 -41.42 -5.05 -87.66
CA ALA A 179 -42.69 -5.43 -88.30
C ALA A 179 -43.93 -4.94 -87.52
N TYR A 180 -43.85 -4.86 -86.19
CA TYR A 180 -44.93 -4.34 -85.35
C TYR A 180 -44.98 -2.80 -85.36
N VAL A 181 -43.84 -2.12 -85.47
CA VAL A 181 -43.77 -0.66 -85.65
C VAL A 181 -44.26 -0.26 -87.04
N ASP A 182 -43.98 -1.05 -88.08
CA ASP A 182 -44.48 -0.81 -89.44
C ASP A 182 -46.00 -1.06 -89.54
N SER A 183 -46.51 -2.11 -88.88
CA SER A 183 -47.96 -2.38 -88.78
C SER A 183 -48.70 -1.34 -87.93
N SER A 184 -48.08 -0.87 -86.85
CA SER A 184 -48.65 0.20 -86.01
C SER A 184 -48.62 1.54 -86.73
N HIS A 185 -47.58 1.82 -87.52
CA HIS A 185 -47.53 3.01 -88.38
C HIS A 185 -48.53 2.91 -89.54
N GLN A 186 -48.83 1.73 -90.08
CA GLN A 186 -49.90 1.58 -91.07
C GLN A 186 -51.30 1.76 -90.46
N ALA A 187 -51.55 1.22 -89.26
CA ALA A 187 -52.80 1.44 -88.55
C ALA A 187 -52.98 2.93 -88.18
N PHE A 188 -51.92 3.58 -87.71
CA PHE A 188 -51.93 5.01 -87.42
C PHE A 188 -52.11 5.85 -88.68
N LYS A 189 -51.46 5.48 -89.78
CA LYS A 189 -51.57 6.15 -91.09
C LYS A 189 -52.92 5.94 -91.76
N GLN A 190 -53.56 4.78 -91.60
CA GLN A 190 -54.96 4.57 -92.03
C GLN A 190 -55.94 5.43 -91.23
N VAL A 191 -55.73 5.57 -89.92
CA VAL A 191 -56.55 6.48 -89.11
C VAL A 191 -56.28 7.93 -89.50
N LEU A 192 -55.04 8.29 -89.81
CA LEU A 192 -54.67 9.63 -90.29
C LEU A 192 -55.27 9.95 -91.66
N ASP A 193 -55.14 9.04 -92.63
CA ASP A 193 -55.71 9.17 -93.99
C ASP A 193 -57.25 9.16 -93.97
N ALA A 194 -57.88 8.39 -93.06
CA ALA A 194 -59.32 8.41 -92.86
C ALA A 194 -59.81 9.73 -92.23
N VAL A 195 -58.98 10.35 -91.38
CA VAL A 195 -59.25 11.67 -90.80
C VAL A 195 -59.00 12.78 -91.85
N GLU A 196 -58.03 12.63 -92.75
CA GLU A 196 -57.80 13.57 -93.86
C GLU A 196 -58.83 13.45 -95.00
N ALA A 197 -59.39 12.26 -95.27
CA ALA A 197 -60.41 12.04 -96.31
C ALA A 197 -61.82 12.51 -95.91
N ALA A 198 -62.09 12.68 -94.61
CA ALA A 198 -63.29 13.31 -94.09
C ALA A 198 -63.09 14.84 -93.96
N ASN A 199 -63.01 15.53 -95.11
CA ASN A 199 -62.70 16.96 -95.14
C ASN A 199 -63.60 17.81 -94.22
N GLY A 200 -62.95 18.53 -93.31
CA GLY A 200 -63.22 19.94 -93.00
C GLY A 200 -64.40 20.28 -92.09
N VAL A 201 -64.21 20.22 -90.77
CA VAL A 201 -64.63 21.27 -89.82
C VAL A 201 -63.67 21.24 -88.60
N ASP A 202 -63.32 22.43 -88.13
CA ASP A 202 -62.42 22.78 -87.03
C ASP A 202 -62.91 22.32 -85.62
N PRO A 203 -62.18 22.59 -84.53
CA PRO A 203 -61.62 21.66 -83.55
C PRO A 203 -62.54 21.42 -82.33
N THR A 204 -62.44 20.26 -81.66
CA THR A 204 -62.52 20.01 -80.19
C THR A 204 -62.66 18.50 -79.96
N SER A 205 -61.85 17.93 -79.05
CA SER A 205 -61.90 16.53 -78.61
C SER A 205 -63.30 16.04 -78.21
N PRO A 206 -63.48 14.71 -78.12
CA PRO A 206 -63.36 14.11 -76.79
C PRO A 206 -62.43 12.90 -76.76
N ALA A 207 -61.63 12.86 -75.70
CA ALA A 207 -60.77 11.74 -75.32
C ALA A 207 -61.56 10.42 -75.25
N VAL A 208 -61.08 9.40 -75.97
CA VAL A 208 -61.50 8.01 -75.72
C VAL A 208 -60.50 7.39 -74.76
N ASN A 209 -60.90 7.36 -73.49
CA ASN A 209 -60.21 6.71 -72.39
C ASN A 209 -60.36 5.18 -72.54
N THR A 210 -59.30 4.48 -72.94
CA THR A 210 -59.20 3.03 -72.78
C THR A 210 -57.94 2.71 -71.98
N LYS A 211 -58.12 2.43 -70.69
CA LYS A 211 -57.11 1.82 -69.82
C LYS A 211 -56.89 0.36 -70.25
N PRO A 212 -55.67 -0.05 -70.66
CA PRO A 212 -55.34 -1.46 -70.69
C PRO A 212 -54.96 -1.94 -69.28
N ALA A 213 -55.60 -3.01 -68.82
CA ALA A 213 -55.34 -3.67 -67.54
C ALA A 213 -54.07 -4.55 -67.65
N PHE A 214 -53.03 -4.22 -66.87
CA PHE A 214 -51.85 -5.07 -66.68
C PHE A 214 -51.96 -5.81 -65.35
N ASP A 215 -52.87 -6.77 -65.27
CA ASP A 215 -52.95 -7.72 -64.15
C ASP A 215 -52.36 -9.06 -64.59
N ASN A 216 -51.04 -9.18 -64.53
CA ASN A 216 -50.35 -10.41 -64.07
C ASN A 216 -48.83 -10.24 -64.13
N VAL A 217 -48.24 -9.81 -63.00
CA VAL A 217 -46.82 -10.03 -62.69
C VAL A 217 -46.77 -10.98 -61.49
N PRO A 218 -46.14 -12.16 -61.60
CA PRO A 218 -45.99 -13.05 -60.44
C PRO A 218 -45.05 -12.41 -59.41
N LYS A 219 -45.61 -12.05 -58.25
CA LYS A 219 -44.87 -11.58 -57.06
C LYS A 219 -44.11 -12.76 -56.45
N ASN A 220 -42.83 -12.92 -56.77
CA ASN A 220 -41.92 -13.70 -55.93
C ASN A 220 -40.92 -12.76 -55.25
N LYS A 221 -41.25 -12.37 -54.02
CA LYS A 221 -40.47 -11.42 -53.21
C LYS A 221 -39.43 -12.22 -52.42
N ALA A 222 -38.27 -12.46 -53.01
CA ALA A 222 -37.09 -12.93 -52.28
C ALA A 222 -36.57 -11.79 -51.39
N THR A 223 -36.81 -11.92 -50.08
CA THR A 223 -36.35 -10.97 -49.06
C THR A 223 -34.83 -11.04 -48.92
N ILE A 224 -34.15 -9.99 -49.37
CA ILE A 224 -32.74 -9.72 -49.08
C ILE A 224 -32.63 -9.36 -47.59
N LYS A 225 -31.96 -10.19 -46.79
CA LYS A 225 -31.59 -9.85 -45.40
C LYS A 225 -30.26 -9.09 -45.40
N GLN A 226 -30.29 -7.82 -45.03
CA GLN A 226 -29.10 -7.08 -44.56
C GLN A 226 -28.85 -7.43 -43.08
N PRO A 227 -27.59 -7.56 -42.61
CA PRO A 227 -27.30 -7.78 -41.20
C PRO A 227 -27.47 -6.48 -40.39
N GLU A 228 -28.37 -6.52 -39.42
CA GLU A 228 -28.58 -5.46 -38.42
C GLU A 228 -27.41 -5.37 -37.43
N ILE A 229 -26.82 -4.18 -37.34
CA ILE A 229 -25.92 -3.79 -36.25
C ILE A 229 -26.80 -3.43 -35.04
N LYS A 230 -26.79 -4.26 -33.99
CA LYS A 230 -27.40 -3.91 -32.71
C LYS A 230 -26.41 -3.11 -31.85
N VAL A 231 -26.53 -1.78 -31.90
CA VAL A 231 -26.09 -0.91 -30.80
C VAL A 231 -27.24 -0.81 -29.81
N SER A 232 -27.10 -1.43 -28.63
CA SER A 232 -27.99 -1.18 -27.50
C SER A 232 -27.20 -0.46 -26.41
N THR A 233 -27.37 0.86 -26.37
CA THR A 233 -27.16 1.68 -25.17
C THR A 233 -28.55 2.14 -24.73
N THR A 234 -28.98 1.77 -23.52
CA THR A 234 -29.89 2.56 -22.68
C THR A 234 -29.71 2.13 -21.22
N ARG A 235 -29.29 3.10 -20.39
CA ARG A 235 -29.33 3.12 -18.92
C ARG A 235 -30.81 3.29 -18.50
N GLU A 236 -31.33 2.86 -17.35
CA GLU A 236 -30.99 3.36 -16.01
C GLU A 236 -31.82 2.61 -14.92
N ASN A 237 -31.18 2.37 -13.76
CA ASN A 237 -31.65 2.63 -12.39
C ASN A 237 -32.84 1.83 -11.79
N THR A 238 -32.71 1.14 -10.64
CA THR A 238 -32.63 1.74 -9.28
C THR A 238 -32.37 0.70 -8.16
N ASN A 239 -31.87 1.20 -7.01
CA ASN A 239 -31.76 0.61 -5.64
C ASN A 239 -30.38 0.12 -5.12
N LYS A 240 -29.51 1.10 -4.77
CA LYS A 240 -29.06 1.55 -3.41
C LYS A 240 -28.75 0.47 -2.31
N PRO A 241 -27.86 0.71 -1.30
CA PRO A 241 -26.71 1.64 -1.14
C PRO A 241 -25.38 0.96 -0.75
N ALA A 242 -24.28 1.69 -0.94
CA ALA A 242 -23.05 1.52 -0.15
C ALA A 242 -23.09 2.46 1.08
N GLU A 243 -22.72 1.98 2.27
CA GLU A 243 -21.84 2.71 3.20
C GLU A 243 -21.38 1.88 4.42
N LYS A 244 -20.10 2.11 4.76
CA LYS A 244 -19.28 1.79 5.95
C LYS A 244 -18.39 0.54 5.95
N PRO A 245 -17.06 0.77 6.03
CA PRO A 245 -16.14 -0.08 6.76
C PRO A 245 -15.81 0.58 8.12
N ALA A 246 -16.24 -0.03 9.23
CA ALA A 246 -15.63 0.19 10.53
C ALA A 246 -16.05 -0.90 11.53
N GLU A 247 -15.08 -1.27 12.37
CA GLU A 247 -15.24 -1.80 13.73
C GLU A 247 -15.43 -3.33 13.90
N LYS A 248 -14.30 -4.01 14.18
CA LYS A 248 -14.26 -5.06 15.20
C LYS A 248 -13.16 -4.74 16.21
N ASN A 249 -13.61 -4.62 17.45
CA ASN A 249 -12.85 -4.45 18.69
C ASN A 249 -11.85 -5.58 18.90
N ASP A 250 -10.72 -5.23 19.52
CA ASP A 250 -10.25 -6.01 20.67
C ASP A 250 -9.67 -5.07 21.72
N GLU A 251 -10.27 -5.08 22.91
CA GLU A 251 -9.72 -4.48 24.12
C GLU A 251 -8.58 -5.37 24.60
N THR A 252 -7.41 -4.81 24.89
CA THR A 252 -6.83 -4.89 26.24
C THR A 252 -5.50 -4.14 26.36
N LYS A 253 -5.43 -3.37 27.46
CA LYS A 253 -4.27 -3.11 28.31
C LYS A 253 -3.20 -2.07 27.87
N LYS A 254 -3.30 -0.95 28.62
CA LYS A 254 -2.32 -0.44 29.59
C LYS A 254 -1.33 0.65 29.15
N LEU A 255 -1.52 1.80 29.82
CA LEU A 255 -0.54 2.65 30.52
C LEU A 255 0.53 3.44 29.73
N ASN A 256 0.53 4.74 30.05
CA ASN A 256 1.67 5.65 30.25
C ASN A 256 2.48 6.17 29.06
N LYS A 257 2.28 7.46 28.77
CA LYS A 257 3.33 8.47 28.52
C LYS A 257 2.64 9.86 28.57
N VAL A 258 2.71 10.68 29.62
CA VAL A 258 3.86 11.39 30.24
C VAL A 258 4.81 12.02 29.21
N GLU A 259 4.48 13.27 28.88
CA GLU A 259 5.35 14.46 28.95
C GLU A 259 6.63 14.60 28.08
N ARG A 260 6.80 15.86 27.63
CA ARG A 260 8.04 16.58 27.21
C ARG A 260 8.62 16.28 25.83
N ALA A 261 9.32 17.19 25.17
CA ALA A 261 9.41 18.65 25.10
C ALA A 261 10.46 18.90 23.99
N THR A 262 10.29 19.95 23.21
CA THR A 262 11.35 20.76 22.56
C THR A 262 12.70 20.08 22.22
N ARG A 263 12.99 19.94 20.91
CA ARG A 263 14.37 19.91 20.41
C ARG A 263 14.75 21.30 19.85
N PRO A 264 15.89 21.91 20.24
CA PRO A 264 16.43 23.03 19.51
C PRO A 264 17.27 22.55 18.32
N ARG A 265 17.33 23.46 17.34
CA ARG A 265 18.00 23.41 16.05
C ARG A 265 19.51 23.62 16.23
N VAL A 266 20.34 22.88 15.50
CA VAL A 266 21.79 23.11 15.40
C VAL A 266 22.11 23.51 13.96
N LYS A 267 22.93 24.56 13.85
CA LYS A 267 23.39 25.34 12.68
C LYS A 267 22.45 26.45 12.22
#